data_AF-A0A9P6G263-F1
#
_entry.id   AF-A0A9P6G263-F1
#
_cell.length_a   1.000
_cell.length_b   1.000
_cell.length_c   1.000
_cell.angle_alpha   90.00
_cell.angle_beta   90.00
_cell.angle_gamma   90.00
#
_symmetry.space_group_name_H-M   'P 1'
#
loop_
_entity.id
_entity.type
_entity.pdbx_description
1 polymer ?
#
loop_
_entity_poly.entity_id
_entity_poly.type
_entity_poly.pdbx_seq_one_letter_code
_entity_poly.pdbx_strand_id
1 'polypeptide(L)' 'MVKKYVIVSGGVISGIGKGIIASSTGLLLKTMGLKVTSIKIDPYLNIDAGTLSPLDH' A
#
# COMPACT_ATOMS: atom_id res chain seq x y z
N MET A 1 15.20 -17.82 -6.72
CA MET A 1 14.95 -17.03 -5.50
C MET A 1 13.48 -17.18 -5.10
N VAL A 2 13.19 -17.44 -3.83
CA VAL A 2 11.80 -17.51 -3.34
C VAL A 2 11.26 -16.09 -3.18
N LYS A 3 10.03 -15.83 -3.63
CA LYS A 3 9.37 -14.53 -3.43
C LYS A 3 9.24 -14.23 -1.93
N LYS A 4 9.50 -12.98 -1.55
CA LYS A 4 9.35 -12.48 -0.19
C LYS A 4 8.16 -11.53 -0.13
N TYR A 5 7.50 -11.50 1.03
CA TYR A 5 6.35 -10.65 1.30
C TYR A 5 6.66 -9.77 2.51
N VAL A 6 6.38 -8.49 2.38
CA VAL A 6 6.44 -7.51 3.48
C VAL A 6 5.02 -7.01 3.69
N ILE A 7 4.48 -7.24 4.89
CA ILE A 7 3.14 -6.78 5.26
C ILE A 7 3.27 -5.47 6.02
N VAL A 8 2.56 -4.44 5.56
CA VAL A 8 2.49 -3.14 6.23
C VAL A 8 1.11 -3.01 6.86
N SER A 9 1.04 -3.09 8.19
CA SER A 9 -0.18 -2.88 8.97
C SER A 9 -0.17 -1.54 9.72
N GLY A 10 -1.33 -1.14 10.24
CA GLY A 10 -1.49 0.07 11.05
C GLY A 10 -2.29 -0.20 12.31
N GLY A 11 -1.92 0.45 13.41
CA GLY A 11 -2.67 0.46 14.66
C GLY A 11 -2.97 1.88 15.14
N VAL A 12 -3.76 1.98 16.20
CA VAL A 12 -4.16 3.22 16.90
C VAL A 12 -5.07 4.13 16.07
N ILE A 13 -4.61 4.68 14.94
CA ILE A 13 -5.38 5.64 14.15
C ILE A 13 -5.14 5.48 12.64
N SER A 14 -6.14 5.83 11.85
CA SER A 14 -6.06 5.93 10.38
C SER A 14 -5.33 7.22 9.96
N GLY A 15 -5.07 7.42 8.67
CA GLY A 15 -4.44 8.66 8.17
C GLY A 15 -2.95 8.86 8.46
N ILE A 16 -2.29 7.95 9.20
CA ILE A 16 -0.87 8.09 9.63
C ILE A 16 0.20 7.94 8.53
N GLY A 17 -0.16 7.97 7.24
CA GLY A 17 0.83 7.88 6.16
C GLY A 17 1.37 6.48 5.83
N LYS A 18 0.65 5.40 6.16
CA LYS A 18 1.05 4.01 5.86
C LYS A 18 1.41 3.77 4.39
N GLY A 19 0.64 4.35 3.47
CA GLY A 19 0.90 4.23 2.02
C GLY A 19 2.20 4.91 1.60
N ILE A 20 2.54 6.05 2.22
CA ILE A 20 3.80 6.76 1.98
C ILE A 20 4.96 5.90 2.45
N ILE A 21 4.90 5.37 3.68
CA ILE A 21 5.94 4.49 4.23
C ILE A 21 6.16 3.26 3.34
N ALA A 22 5.09 2.56 2.96
CA ALA A 22 5.18 1.38 2.09
C ALA A 22 5.80 1.73 0.72
N SER A 23 5.43 2.87 0.14
CA SER A 23 5.94 3.32 -1.16
C SER A 23 7.43 3.70 -1.08
N SER A 24 7.83 4.42 -0.03
CA SER A 24 9.23 4.79 0.22
C SER A 24 10.12 3.57 0.47
N THR A 25 9.65 2.59 1.25
CA THR A 25 10.36 1.31 1.43
C THR A 25 10.49 0.57 0.09
N GLY A 26 9.43 0.53 -0.71
CA GLY A 26 9.46 -0.06 -2.05
C GLY A 26 10.48 0.61 -2.98
N LEU A 27 10.60 1.94 -2.93
CA LEU A 27 11.60 2.69 -3.67
C LEU A 27 13.02 2.30 -3.24
N LEU A 28 13.30 2.28 -1.92
CA LEU A 28 14.62 1.88 -1.41
C LEU A 28 15.00 0.47 -1.88
N LEU A 29 14.08 -0.49 -1.78
CA LEU A 29 14.34 -1.85 -2.25
C LEU A 29 14.61 -1.91 -3.76
N LYS A 30 13.86 -1.13 -4.57
CA LYS A 30 14.16 -0.99 -6.01
C LYS A 30 15.55 -0.41 -6.25
N THR A 31 15.96 0.60 -5.49
CA THR A 31 17.32 1.19 -5.62
C THR A 31 18.43 0.20 -5.25
N MET A 32 18.13 -0.80 -4.42
CA MET A 32 19.04 -1.92 -4.12
C MET A 32 19.06 -3.01 -5.21
N GLY A 33 18.42 -2.77 -6.36
CA GLY A 33 18.36 -3.72 -7.48
C GLY A 33 17.31 -4.83 -7.33
N LEU A 34 16.44 -4.74 -6.33
CA LEU A 34 15.40 -5.76 -6.13
C LEU A 34 14.17 -5.49 -7.01
N LYS A 35 13.61 -6.54 -7.60
CA LYS A 35 12.32 -6.47 -8.28
C LYS A 35 11.19 -6.47 -7.25
N VAL A 36 10.57 -5.32 -7.06
CA VAL A 36 9.50 -5.10 -6.07
C VAL A 36 8.21 -4.63 -6.74
N THR A 37 7.08 -5.13 -6.22
CA THR A 37 5.73 -4.65 -6.52
C THR A 37 4.97 -4.44 -5.21
N SER A 38 3.88 -3.67 -5.25
CA SER A 38 3.01 -3.42 -4.11
C SER A 38 1.58 -3.86 -4.39
N ILE A 39 0.87 -4.25 -3.35
CA ILE A 39 -0.57 -4.52 -3.36
C ILE A 39 -1.17 -3.69 -2.23
N LYS A 40 -2.21 -2.93 -2.56
CA LYS A 40 -3.02 -2.20 -1.60
C LYS A 40 -4.27 -3.03 -1.30
N ILE A 41 -4.58 -3.18 -0.02
CA ILE A 41 -5.81 -3.83 0.45
C ILE A 41 -6.67 -2.72 1.04
N ASP A 42 -7.82 -2.47 0.43
CA ASP A 42 -8.82 -1.54 0.92
C ASP A 42 -9.97 -2.33 1.55
N PRO A 43 -10.26 -2.14 2.85
CA PRO A 43 -11.29 -2.90 3.56
C PRO A 43 -12.71 -2.34 3.28
N TYR A 44 -12.98 -1.94 2.04
CA TYR A 44 -14.30 -1.50 1.58
C TYR A 44 -15.04 -2.65 0.89
N LEU A 45 -16.37 -2.56 0.88
CA LEU A 45 -17.21 -3.51 0.14
C LEU A 45 -17.27 -3.20 -1.35
N ASN A 46 -16.98 -1.96 -1.74
CA ASN A 46 -16.95 -1.54 -3.13
C ASN A 46 -15.97 -2.43 -3.92
N ILE A 47 -16.44 -2.96 -5.06
CA ILE A 47 -15.61 -3.82 -5.93
C ILE A 47 -14.43 -3.02 -6.51
N ASP A 48 -14.69 -1.74 -6.82
CA ASP A 48 -13.71 -0.78 -7.31
C ASP A 48 -14.06 0.64 -6.83
N ALA A 49 -13.18 1.59 -7.14
CA ALA A 49 -13.34 2.99 -6.74
C ALA A 49 -14.37 3.77 -7.58
N GLY A 50 -14.92 3.19 -8.66
CA GLY A 50 -15.81 3.88 -9.61
C GLY A 50 -17.16 4.29 -9.04
N THR A 51 -17.55 3.74 -7.88
CA THR A 51 -18.78 4.10 -7.16
C THR A 51 -18.55 5.07 -6.01
N LEU A 52 -17.30 5.46 -5.76
CA LEU A 52 -16.93 6.39 -4.69
C LEU A 52 -17.03 7.84 -5.18
N SER A 53 -17.53 8.73 -4.33
CA SER A 53 -17.52 10.18 -4.58
C SER A 53 -16.07 10.70 -4.50
N PRO A 54 -15.51 11.32 -5.56
CA PRO A 54 -14.13 11.83 -5.53
C PRO A 54 -13.89 12.99 -4.58
N LEU A 55 -14.95 13.66 -4.10
CA LEU A 55 -14.83 14.77 -3.15
C LEU A 55 -14.71 14.29 -1.71
N ASP A 56 -15.27 13.11 -1.42
CA ASP A 56 -15.39 12.58 -0.05
C ASP A 56 -14.32 11.52 0.28
N HIS A 57 -13.68 10.94 -0.74
CA HIS A 57 -12.72 9.83 -0.61
C HIS A 57 -11.37 10.20 -1.22
#